data_AF-A0A2V6XPP9-F1
#
_entry.id   AF-A0A2V6XPP9-F1
#
_cell.length_a   1.000
_cell.length_b   1.000
_cell.length_c   1.000
_cell.angle_alpha   90.00
_cell.angle_beta   90.00
_cell.angle_gamma   90.00
#
_symmetry.space_group_name_H-M   'P 1'
#
loop_
_entity.id
_entity.type
_entity.pdbx_description
1 polymer ?
#
loop_
_entity_poly.entity_id
_entity_poly.type
_entity_poly.pdbx_seq_one_letter_code
_entity_poly.pdbx_strand_id
1 'polypeptide(L)' 'AAQKLRERVAAEIKTTFASTYTKEISLAEALRIEEIAVYGQQATGGKYLINPNKGLR' A
#
# COMPACT_ATOMS: atom_id res chain seq x y z
N ALA A 1 -20.08 -28.73 10.89
CA ALA A 1 -20.24 -27.85 9.70
C ALA A 1 -19.40 -26.58 9.79
N ALA A 2 -19.57 -25.72 10.82
CA ALA A 2 -18.86 -24.45 10.93
C ALA A 2 -17.31 -24.56 10.99
N GLN A 3 -16.78 -25.63 11.62
CA GLN A 3 -15.34 -25.86 11.74
C GLN A 3 -14.67 -26.11 10.36
N LYS A 4 -15.30 -26.94 9.53
CA LYS A 4 -14.85 -27.20 8.14
C LYS A 4 -14.83 -25.93 7.28
N LEU A 5 -15.77 -25.02 7.50
CA LEU A 5 -15.81 -23.74 6.80
C LEU A 5 -14.65 -22.83 7.23
N ARG A 6 -14.37 -22.76 8.54
CA ARG A 6 -13.23 -21.99 9.10
C ARG A 6 -11.89 -22.52 8.62
N GLU A 7 -11.72 -23.84 8.60
CA GLU A 7 -10.49 -24.49 8.10
C GLU A 7 -10.24 -24.19 6.63
N ARG A 8 -11.30 -24.18 5.80
CA ARG A 8 -11.19 -23.80 4.39
C ARG A 8 -10.80 -22.34 4.23
N VAL A 9 -11.41 -21.43 4.97
CA VAL A 9 -11.04 -20.00 4.96
C VAL A 9 -9.58 -19.81 5.38
N ALA A 10 -9.14 -20.48 6.45
CA ALA A 10 -7.76 -20.39 6.91
C ALA A 10 -6.76 -20.93 5.87
N ALA A 11 -7.08 -22.05 5.21
CA ALA A 11 -6.24 -22.63 4.16
C ALA A 11 -6.17 -21.79 2.88
N GLU A 12 -7.20 -20.97 2.62
CA GLU A 12 -7.30 -20.12 1.42
C GLU A 12 -6.71 -18.71 1.61
N ILE A 13 -6.46 -18.26 2.85
CA ILE A 13 -5.74 -16.99 3.11
C ILE A 13 -4.25 -17.20 2.80
N LYS A 14 -3.87 -16.97 1.54
CA LYS A 14 -2.48 -17.04 1.07
C LYS A 14 -1.70 -15.73 1.26
N THR A 15 -2.41 -14.62 1.47
CA THR A 15 -1.82 -13.29 1.58
C THR A 15 -2.54 -12.50 2.68
N THR A 16 -1.80 -11.92 3.60
CA THR A 16 -2.32 -11.06 4.67
C THR A 16 -2.49 -9.63 4.15
N PHE A 17 -3.49 -9.37 3.30
CA PHE A 17 -3.82 -8.03 2.77
C PHE A 17 -2.59 -7.18 2.34
N ALA A 18 -1.53 -7.85 1.90
CA ALA A 18 -0.24 -7.23 1.71
C ALA A 18 -0.33 -6.27 0.51
N SER A 19 -0.05 -4.99 0.75
CA SER A 19 0.02 -3.98 -0.30
C SER A 19 1.47 -3.71 -0.66
N THR A 20 1.79 -3.81 -1.95
CA THR A 20 3.07 -3.36 -2.49
C THR A 20 2.99 -1.87 -2.84
N TYR A 21 4.07 -1.15 -2.58
CA TYR A 21 4.23 0.26 -2.91
C TYR A 21 5.41 0.43 -3.87
N THR A 22 5.22 1.26 -4.88
CA THR A 22 6.25 1.58 -5.88
C THR A 22 7.30 2.53 -5.29
N LYS A 23 6.89 3.37 -4.35
CA LYS A 23 7.75 4.39 -3.74
C LYS A 23 7.20 4.82 -2.38
N GLU A 24 8.11 5.14 -1.47
CA GLU A 24 7.80 5.77 -0.19
C GLU A 24 8.32 7.21 -0.18
N ILE A 25 7.46 8.17 0.16
CA ILE A 25 7.75 9.62 0.12
C ILE A 25 7.39 10.29 1.45
N SER A 26 8.04 11.40 1.78
CA SER A 26 7.67 12.23 2.94
C SER A 26 6.43 13.07 2.69
N LEU A 27 5.88 13.69 3.73
CA LEU A 27 4.74 14.61 3.57
C LEU A 27 5.11 15.83 2.71
N ALA A 28 6.34 16.34 2.85
CA ALA A 28 6.84 17.44 2.02
C ALA A 28 7.06 16.99 0.55
N GLU A 29 7.51 15.76 0.34
CA GLU A 29 7.67 15.18 -1.00
C GLU A 29 6.31 15.00 -1.69
N ALA A 30 5.24 14.67 -0.95
CA ALA A 30 3.90 14.53 -1.50
C ALA A 30 3.33 15.83 -2.11
N LEU A 31 3.90 17.00 -1.78
CA LEU A 31 3.48 18.29 -2.34
C LEU A 31 4.25 18.67 -3.61
N ARG A 32 5.23 17.87 -4.04
CA ARG A 32 6.01 18.12 -5.26
C ARG A 32 5.20 17.77 -6.49
N ILE A 33 5.23 18.65 -7.50
CA ILE A 33 4.46 18.51 -8.74
C ILE A 33 4.83 17.20 -9.46
N GLU A 34 6.10 16.81 -9.42
CA GLU A 34 6.61 15.60 -10.06
C GLU A 34 6.04 14.33 -9.40
N GLU A 35 5.88 14.32 -8.08
CA GLU A 35 5.30 13.18 -7.36
C GLU A 35 3.79 13.10 -7.60
N ILE A 36 3.09 14.24 -7.54
CA ILE A 36 1.65 14.36 -7.83
C ILE A 36 1.33 13.84 -9.23
N ALA A 37 2.15 14.20 -10.22
CA ALA A 37 1.99 13.76 -11.59
C ALA A 37 2.06 12.22 -11.74
N VAL A 38 2.73 11.51 -10.83
CA VAL A 38 2.81 10.04 -10.87
C VAL A 38 1.64 9.40 -10.13
N TYR A 39 1.45 9.69 -8.84
CA TYR A 39 0.38 9.03 -8.07
C TYR A 39 -1.02 9.50 -8.47
N GLY A 40 -1.14 10.71 -9.01
CA GLY A 40 -2.40 11.27 -9.51
C GLY A 40 -2.96 10.53 -10.72
N GLN A 41 -2.12 9.77 -11.45
CA GLN A 41 -2.58 8.91 -12.54
C GLN A 41 -3.40 7.72 -12.06
N GLN A 42 -3.27 7.34 -10.77
CA GLN A 42 -3.96 6.19 -10.17
C GLN A 42 -3.77 4.88 -10.96
N ALA A 43 -2.63 4.74 -11.64
CA ALA A 43 -2.31 3.56 -12.45
C ALA A 43 -2.18 2.30 -11.58
N THR A 44 -2.61 1.15 -12.11
CA THR A 44 -2.45 -0.14 -11.43
C THR A 44 -0.97 -0.41 -11.18
N GLY A 45 -0.61 -0.72 -9.92
CA GLY A 45 0.78 -0.95 -9.52
C GLY A 45 1.59 0.33 -9.26
N GLY A 46 1.00 1.52 -9.39
CA GLY A 46 1.64 2.83 -9.12
C GLY A 46 1.38 3.37 -7.70
N LYS A 47 1.21 2.50 -6.71
CA LYS A 47 0.81 2.90 -5.34
C LYS A 47 1.99 3.56 -4.63
N TYR A 48 1.79 4.77 -4.09
CA TYR A 48 2.76 5.44 -3.21
C TYR A 48 2.39 5.30 -1.74
N LEU A 49 3.41 5.20 -0.89
CA LEU A 49 3.32 5.24 0.57
C LEU A 49 3.81 6.60 1.06
N ILE A 50 2.96 7.35 1.75
CA ILE A 50 3.37 8.59 2.41
C ILE A 50 3.79 8.23 3.84
N ASN A 51 5.05 8.50 4.17
CA ASN A 51 5.58 8.41 5.53
C ASN A 51 5.81 9.82 6.07
N PRO A 52 4.92 10.37 6.92
CA PRO A 52 5.02 11.75 7.39
C PRO A 52 6.29 12.06 8.17
N ASN A 53 6.88 11.05 8.83
CA ASN A 53 8.08 11.20 9.65
C ASN A 53 9.38 11.04 8.87
N LYS A 54 9.31 10.69 7.58
CA LYS A 54 10.49 10.51 6.73
C LYS A 54 11.25 11.83 6.64
N GLY A 55 12.46 11.86 7.21
CA GLY A 55 13.35 13.02 7.22
C GLY A 55 13.16 13.98 8.39
N LEU A 56 12.23 13.71 9.30
CA LEU A 56 12.14 14.38 10.60
C LEU A 56 13.07 13.65 11.58
N ARG A 57 13.92 14.40 12.28
CA ARG A 57 14.74 13.91 13.39
C ARG A 57 14.14 14.34 14.72
#